data_AF-A0A9D7TXL3-F1
#
_entry.id   AF-A0A9D7TXL3-F1
#
_cell.length_a   1.000
_cell.length_b   1.000
_cell.length_c   1.000
_cell.angle_alpha   90.00
_cell.angle_beta   90.00
_cell.angle_gamma   90.00
#
_symmetry.space_group_name_H-M   'P 1'
#
loop_
_entity.id
_entity.type
_entity.pdbx_description
1 polymer ?
#
loop_
_entity_poly.entity_id
_entity_poly.type
_entity_poly.pdbx_seq_one_letter_code
_entity_poly.pdbx_strand_id
1 'polypeptide(L)'
;MKVKLFLLLICGSSGYFLRAQTNEQEIEAIKTVCNYYIEGGTNGDSVMFSKAFNPNGLMQYIRNDSLQIVLLKDFMARMPNNGKKQTRTAKIESVNVYGNAATAKITIEYPTFYFHDIMSLLKNKENGWKIVSKIFYREIKK
;
A
#
# COMPACT_ATOMS: atom_id res chain seq x y z
N MET A 1 27.38 37.74 49.30
CA MET A 1 26.87 36.36 49.18
C MET A 1 25.37 36.38 48.92
N LYS A 2 24.93 35.86 47.76
CA LYS A 2 23.77 34.95 47.60
C LYS A 2 23.54 34.73 46.09
N VAL A 3 24.02 33.58 45.62
CA VAL A 3 23.69 32.98 44.32
C VAL A 3 22.27 32.39 44.43
N LYS A 4 21.41 32.64 43.45
CA LYS A 4 20.20 31.82 43.16
C LYS A 4 20.06 31.79 41.63
N LEU A 5 20.79 30.91 40.97
CA LEU A 5 20.37 29.56 40.55
C LEU A 5 19.13 29.58 39.64
N PHE A 6 19.42 29.65 38.34
CA PHE A 6 18.55 29.32 37.22
C PHE A 6 18.00 27.90 37.37
N LEU A 7 16.69 27.70 37.26
CA LEU A 7 16.10 26.38 37.01
C LEU A 7 15.61 26.33 35.57
N LEU A 8 16.42 25.68 34.74
CA LEU A 8 16.19 25.32 33.35
C LEU A 8 14.99 24.36 33.29
N LEU A 9 13.89 24.79 32.66
CA LEU A 9 12.77 23.90 32.37
C LEU A 9 13.19 22.88 31.29
N ILE A 10 12.92 21.62 31.57
CA ILE A 10 13.33 20.44 30.82
C ILE A 10 12.78 20.47 29.39
N CYS A 11 13.67 20.65 28.41
CA CYS A 11 13.41 20.46 26.99
C CYS A 11 13.58 18.96 26.68
N GLY A 12 12.55 18.16 26.96
CA GLY A 12 12.61 16.69 26.89
C GLY A 12 11.63 16.03 25.91
N SER A 13 10.93 16.80 25.07
CA SER A 13 9.83 16.28 24.22
C SER A 13 10.12 16.26 22.71
N SER A 14 11.26 16.76 22.26
CA SER A 14 11.53 17.01 20.83
C SER A 14 11.63 15.75 19.95
N GLY A 15 11.97 14.59 20.51
CA GLY A 15 12.19 13.36 19.74
C GLY A 15 10.92 12.61 19.32
N TYR A 16 9.81 12.78 20.04
CA TYR A 16 8.58 12.02 19.79
C TYR A 16 7.76 12.58 18.62
N PHE A 17 7.69 13.90 18.51
CA PHE A 17 6.96 14.58 17.43
C PHE A 17 7.54 14.25 16.04
N LEU A 18 8.87 14.23 15.91
CA LEU A 18 9.54 13.92 14.64
C LEU A 18 9.26 12.49 14.14
N ARG A 19 9.24 11.50 15.03
CA ARG A 19 8.96 10.10 14.66
C ARG A 19 7.49 9.89 14.30
N ALA A 20 6.56 10.49 15.05
CA ALA A 20 5.13 10.41 14.75
C ALA A 20 4.80 11.06 13.40
N GLN A 21 5.34 12.26 13.15
CA GLN A 21 5.17 12.99 11.89
C GLN A 21 5.76 12.22 10.70
N THR A 22 6.92 11.59 10.88
CA THR A 22 7.54 10.75 9.84
C THR A 22 6.66 9.54 9.54
N ASN A 23 6.10 8.87 10.55
CA ASN A 23 5.25 7.70 10.35
C ASN A 23 3.94 8.02 9.60
N GLU A 24 3.30 9.15 9.91
CA GLU A 24 2.10 9.61 9.20
C GLU A 24 2.40 9.90 7.72
N GLN A 25 3.53 10.55 7.44
CA GLN A 25 3.98 10.81 6.06
C GLN A 25 4.24 9.51 5.28
N GLU A 26 4.85 8.50 5.91
CA GLU A 26 5.04 7.19 5.26
C GLU A 26 3.71 6.50 4.99
N ILE A 27 2.75 6.56 5.92
CA ILE A 27 1.40 6.00 5.74
C ILE A 27 0.70 6.67 4.54
N GLU A 28 0.75 8.00 4.43
CA GLU A 28 0.14 8.72 3.31
C GLU A 28 0.84 8.42 1.97
N ALA A 29 2.16 8.26 1.97
CA ALA A 29 2.90 7.82 0.78
C ALA A 29 2.49 6.41 0.34
N ILE A 30 2.31 5.48 1.29
CA ILE A 30 1.84 4.12 1.00
C ILE A 30 0.39 4.12 0.51
N LYS A 31 -0.50 4.92 1.11
CA LYS A 31 -1.87 5.08 0.63
C LYS A 31 -1.91 5.62 -0.79
N THR A 32 -1.03 6.57 -1.12
CA THR A 32 -0.87 7.08 -2.49
C THR A 32 -0.49 5.95 -3.47
N VAL A 33 0.47 5.10 -3.10
CA VAL A 33 0.86 3.93 -3.92
C VAL A 33 -0.30 2.94 -4.07
N CYS A 34 -1.04 2.67 -2.99
CA CYS A 34 -2.24 1.82 -3.03
C CYS A 34 -3.34 2.42 -3.92
N ASN A 35 -3.48 3.75 -3.92
CA ASN A 35 -4.45 4.45 -4.76
C ASN A 35 -4.10 4.39 -6.23
N TYR A 36 -2.81 4.34 -6.62
CA TYR A 36 -2.44 4.05 -8.01
C TYR A 36 -2.99 2.70 -8.48
N TYR A 37 -2.89 1.67 -7.64
CA TYR A 37 -3.47 0.35 -7.90
C TYR A 37 -4.99 0.38 -7.98
N ILE A 38 -5.64 1.03 -7.00
CA ILE A 38 -7.10 1.12 -6.90
C ILE A 38 -7.67 1.89 -8.09
N GLU A 39 -7.23 3.13 -8.29
CA GLU A 39 -7.76 4.03 -9.33
C GLU A 39 -7.41 3.54 -10.73
N GLY A 40 -6.17 3.10 -10.94
CA GLY A 40 -5.76 2.56 -12.24
C GLY A 40 -6.60 1.35 -12.64
N GLY A 41 -6.84 0.42 -11.71
CA GLY A 41 -7.68 -0.74 -11.99
C GLY A 41 -9.16 -0.39 -12.09
N THR A 42 -9.62 0.65 -11.39
CA THR A 42 -11.03 1.07 -11.42
C THR A 42 -11.34 1.77 -12.72
N ASN A 43 -10.41 2.56 -13.26
CA ASN A 43 -10.64 3.36 -14.45
C ASN A 43 -10.11 2.70 -15.74
N GLY A 44 -9.52 1.50 -15.67
CA GLY A 44 -8.92 0.85 -16.84
C GLY A 44 -7.75 1.65 -17.40
N ASP A 45 -6.91 2.18 -16.50
CA ASP A 45 -5.70 2.95 -16.77
C ASP A 45 -4.49 2.13 -16.32
N SER A 46 -3.90 1.43 -17.28
CA SER A 46 -2.72 0.59 -17.06
C SER A 46 -1.48 1.39 -16.64
N VAL A 47 -1.38 2.66 -17.05
CA VAL A 47 -0.24 3.52 -16.76
C VAL A 47 -0.28 3.93 -15.29
N MET A 48 -1.44 4.39 -14.80
CA MET A 48 -1.65 4.69 -13.39
C MET A 48 -1.48 3.43 -12.54
N PHE A 49 -2.10 2.32 -12.95
CA PHE A 49 -2.00 1.04 -12.26
C PHE A 49 -0.55 0.59 -12.05
N SER A 50 0.27 0.69 -13.09
CA SER A 50 1.66 0.21 -13.07
C SER A 50 2.57 1.04 -12.17
N LYS A 51 2.19 2.28 -11.82
CA LYS A 51 2.96 3.09 -10.85
C LYS A 51 3.02 2.46 -9.46
N ALA A 52 2.08 1.58 -9.12
CA ALA A 52 2.03 0.98 -7.79
C ALA A 52 3.11 -0.10 -7.55
N PHE A 53 3.58 -0.77 -8.60
CA PHE A 53 4.28 -2.05 -8.47
C PHE A 53 5.77 -1.98 -8.80
N ASN A 54 6.53 -2.88 -8.18
CA ASN A 54 7.84 -3.28 -8.66
C ASN A 54 7.67 -4.44 -9.66
N PRO A 55 8.20 -4.35 -10.89
CA PRO A 55 8.02 -5.38 -11.92
C PRO A 55 8.60 -6.75 -11.54
N ASN A 56 9.59 -6.79 -10.64
CA ASN A 56 10.24 -8.02 -10.18
C ASN A 56 9.51 -8.70 -9.01
N GLY A 57 8.42 -8.12 -8.51
CA GLY A 57 7.65 -8.71 -7.42
C GLY A 57 6.69 -9.82 -7.88
N LEU A 58 5.94 -10.39 -6.93
CA LEU A 58 5.07 -11.54 -7.17
C LEU A 58 3.61 -11.28 -6.73
N MET A 59 2.67 -11.84 -7.48
CA MET A 59 1.30 -12.06 -7.03
C MET A 59 1.10 -13.56 -6.81
N GLN A 60 0.60 -13.94 -5.64
CA GLN A 60 0.39 -15.34 -5.26
C GLN A 60 -1.04 -15.55 -4.73
N TYR A 61 -1.67 -16.65 -5.12
CA TYR A 61 -3.03 -16.97 -4.68
C TYR A 61 -3.32 -18.45 -4.85
N ILE A 62 -4.38 -18.94 -4.21
CA ILE A 62 -4.84 -20.32 -4.38
C ILE A 62 -5.97 -20.35 -5.41
N ARG A 63 -5.89 -21.30 -6.35
CA ARG A 63 -6.99 -21.63 -7.29
C ARG A 63 -7.05 -23.15 -7.42
N ASN A 64 -8.23 -23.73 -7.22
CA ASN A 64 -8.43 -25.19 -7.26
C ASN A 64 -7.39 -25.93 -6.38
N ASP A 65 -7.26 -25.48 -5.13
CA ASP A 65 -6.30 -25.98 -4.13
C ASP A 65 -4.81 -25.95 -4.52
N SER A 66 -4.48 -25.22 -5.59
CA SER A 66 -3.12 -25.13 -6.12
C SER A 66 -2.58 -23.70 -6.01
N LEU A 67 -1.36 -23.57 -5.50
CA LEU A 67 -0.63 -22.30 -5.47
C LEU A 67 -0.36 -21.80 -6.89
N GLN A 68 -0.79 -20.57 -7.14
CA GLN A 68 -0.49 -19.81 -8.34
C GLN A 68 0.54 -18.74 -8.00
N ILE A 69 1.51 -18.54 -8.90
CA ILE A 69 2.54 -17.52 -8.78
C ILE A 69 2.61 -16.77 -10.11
N VAL A 70 2.50 -15.45 -10.08
CA VAL A 70 2.51 -14.59 -11.26
C VAL A 70 3.47 -13.43 -11.02
N LEU A 71 4.38 -13.13 -11.95
CA LEU A 71 5.21 -11.94 -11.85
C LEU A 71 4.35 -10.68 -11.95
N LEU A 72 4.65 -9.66 -11.12
CA LEU A 72 3.88 -8.42 -11.16
C LEU A 72 3.98 -7.70 -12.49
N LYS A 73 5.09 -7.85 -13.24
CA LYS A 73 5.18 -7.37 -14.63
C LYS A 73 4.08 -7.97 -15.53
N ASP A 74 3.83 -9.26 -15.39
CA ASP A 74 2.84 -9.98 -16.22
C ASP A 74 1.43 -9.67 -15.75
N PHE A 75 1.25 -9.43 -14.44
CA PHE A 75 -0.01 -8.95 -13.90
C PHE A 75 -0.36 -7.55 -14.41
N MET A 76 0.60 -6.61 -14.39
CA MET A 76 0.43 -5.26 -14.94
C MET A 76 0.11 -5.30 -16.43
N ALA A 77 0.77 -6.16 -17.21
CA ALA A 77 0.53 -6.30 -18.64
C ALA A 77 -0.90 -6.77 -18.99
N ARG A 78 -1.64 -7.38 -18.05
CA ARG A 78 -3.04 -7.79 -18.23
C ARG A 78 -4.03 -6.64 -18.01
N MET A 79 -3.58 -5.53 -17.43
CA MET A 79 -4.45 -4.39 -17.15
C MET A 79 -4.81 -3.68 -18.47
N PRO A 80 -6.10 -3.56 -18.82
CA PRO A 80 -6.49 -2.79 -20.00
C PRO A 80 -6.14 -1.31 -19.85
N ASN A 81 -5.89 -0.65 -20.99
CA ASN A 81 -5.70 0.79 -21.07
C ASN A 81 -6.78 1.45 -21.93
N ASN A 82 -8.05 1.15 -21.60
CA ASN A 82 -9.20 1.52 -22.43
C ASN A 82 -10.10 2.58 -21.77
N GLY A 83 -9.75 3.07 -20.57
CA GLY A 83 -10.54 4.07 -19.85
C GLY A 83 -11.92 3.57 -19.38
N LYS A 84 -12.21 2.26 -19.50
CA LYS A 84 -13.50 1.70 -19.11
C LYS A 84 -13.56 1.50 -17.61
N LYS A 85 -14.34 2.37 -16.96
CA LYS A 85 -14.58 2.31 -15.53
C LYS A 85 -15.26 1.00 -15.13
N GLN A 86 -14.69 0.30 -14.16
CA GLN A 86 -15.22 -0.89 -13.53
C GLN A 86 -16.27 -0.52 -12.49
N THR A 87 -17.36 -1.27 -12.43
CA THR A 87 -18.34 -1.16 -11.34
C THR A 87 -17.78 -1.85 -10.10
N ARG A 88 -17.03 -1.10 -9.29
CA ARG A 88 -16.45 -1.57 -8.02
C ARG A 88 -16.18 -0.41 -7.08
N THR A 89 -16.11 -0.69 -5.79
CA THR A 89 -15.56 0.23 -4.78
C THR A 89 -14.32 -0.42 -4.15
N ALA A 90 -13.46 0.39 -3.54
CA ALA A 90 -12.28 -0.12 -2.87
C ALA A 90 -11.98 0.70 -1.62
N LYS A 91 -11.44 0.03 -0.60
CA LYS A 91 -11.08 0.62 0.68
C LYS A 91 -9.74 0.08 1.14
N ILE A 92 -8.85 0.98 1.57
CA ILE A 92 -7.64 0.62 2.31
C ILE A 92 -8.06 0.40 3.77
N GLU A 93 -8.03 -0.85 4.23
CA GLU A 93 -8.47 -1.24 5.57
C GLU A 93 -7.43 -0.91 6.63
N SER A 94 -6.16 -1.14 6.31
CA SER A 94 -5.05 -0.90 7.22
C SER A 94 -3.74 -0.71 6.48
N VAL A 95 -2.86 0.09 7.05
CA VAL A 95 -1.45 0.22 6.66
C VAL A 95 -0.60 0.06 7.92
N ASN A 96 0.41 -0.79 7.87
CA ASN A 96 1.39 -0.96 8.93
C ASN A 96 2.79 -0.72 8.36
N VAL A 97 3.58 0.14 9.01
CA VAL A 97 4.90 0.56 8.54
C VAL A 97 5.96 0.14 9.54
N TYR A 98 7.05 -0.43 9.04
CA TYR A 98 8.21 -0.91 9.78
C TYR A 98 9.48 -0.45 9.05
N GLY A 99 9.91 0.78 9.30
CA GLY A 99 11.07 1.37 8.61
C GLY A 99 10.83 1.47 7.11
N ASN A 100 11.58 0.68 6.32
CA ASN A 100 11.46 0.64 4.85
C ASN A 100 10.57 -0.50 4.33
N ALA A 101 9.88 -1.23 5.21
CA ALA A 101 8.92 -2.26 4.86
C ALA A 101 7.52 -1.91 5.36
N ALA A 102 6.49 -2.34 4.64
CA ALA A 102 5.11 -2.09 5.05
C ALA A 102 4.16 -3.18 4.54
N THR A 103 3.01 -3.28 5.19
CA THR A 103 1.86 -4.08 4.73
C THR A 103 0.63 -3.21 4.58
N ALA A 104 -0.11 -3.39 3.50
CA ALA A 104 -1.42 -2.77 3.31
C ALA A 104 -2.49 -3.83 3.04
N LYS A 105 -3.67 -3.67 3.64
CA LYS A 105 -4.85 -4.50 3.36
C LYS A 105 -5.86 -3.68 2.59
N ILE A 106 -6.37 -4.22 1.50
CA ILE A 106 -7.32 -3.55 0.62
C ILE A 106 -8.49 -4.48 0.36
N THR A 107 -9.70 -3.98 0.60
CA THR A 107 -10.94 -4.65 0.19
C THR A 107 -11.40 -4.02 -1.12
N ILE A 108 -11.64 -4.82 -2.14
CA ILE A 108 -12.29 -4.38 -3.39
C ILE A 108 -13.62 -5.08 -3.52
N GLU A 109 -14.69 -4.31 -3.57
CA GLU A 109 -16.05 -4.81 -3.70
C GLU A 109 -16.53 -4.71 -5.14
N TYR A 110 -16.83 -5.88 -5.72
CA TYR A 110 -17.56 -6.02 -6.98
C TYR A 110 -19.04 -6.34 -6.69
N PRO A 111 -19.93 -6.33 -7.70
CA PRO A 111 -21.34 -6.65 -7.49
C PRO A 111 -21.56 -8.04 -6.88
N THR A 112 -20.74 -9.03 -7.25
CA THR A 112 -20.94 -10.44 -6.88
C THR A 112 -19.88 -11.03 -5.96
N PHE A 113 -18.78 -10.31 -5.68
CA PHE A 113 -17.69 -10.82 -4.84
C PHE A 113 -16.84 -9.68 -4.26
N TYR A 114 -16.01 -10.03 -3.29
CA TYR A 114 -14.94 -9.19 -2.76
C TYR A 114 -13.57 -9.77 -3.13
N PHE A 115 -12.58 -8.90 -3.30
CA PHE A 115 -11.18 -9.27 -3.13
C PHE A 115 -10.66 -8.69 -1.82
N HIS A 116 -10.01 -9.54 -1.03
CA HIS A 116 -9.25 -9.16 0.16
C HIS A 116 -7.78 -9.26 -0.19
N ASP A 117 -7.20 -8.15 -0.63
CA ASP A 117 -5.81 -8.07 -1.04
C ASP A 117 -4.92 -7.73 0.17
N ILE A 118 -3.81 -8.46 0.31
CA ILE A 118 -2.74 -8.18 1.27
C ILE A 118 -1.49 -7.87 0.45
N MET A 119 -1.02 -6.64 0.59
CA MET A 119 0.12 -6.11 -0.14
C MET A 119 1.33 -6.02 0.79
N SER A 120 2.48 -6.48 0.32
CA SER A 120 3.78 -6.13 0.92
C SER A 120 4.44 -5.04 0.08
N LEU A 121 4.95 -4.01 0.75
CA LEU A 121 5.61 -2.87 0.13
C LEU A 121 7.02 -2.71 0.68
N LEU A 122 7.93 -2.27 -0.19
CA LEU A 122 9.27 -1.85 0.20
C LEU A 122 9.54 -0.45 -0.32
N LYS A 123 10.28 0.34 0.48
CA LYS A 123 10.78 1.65 0.12
C LYS A 123 12.23 1.54 -0.33
N ASN A 124 12.52 1.99 -1.54
CA ASN A 124 13.90 2.22 -1.98
C ASN A 124 14.15 3.72 -2.19
N LYS A 125 15.43 4.10 -2.29
CA LYS A 125 15.82 5.52 -2.42
C LYS A 125 15.49 6.11 -3.80
N GLU A 126 15.48 5.28 -4.84
CA GLU A 126 15.30 5.72 -6.23
C GLU A 126 13.82 5.93 -6.59
N ASN A 127 12.96 5.01 -6.15
CA ASN A 127 11.58 4.89 -6.65
C ASN A 127 10.53 5.05 -5.54
N GLY A 128 10.97 5.29 -4.30
CA GLY A 128 10.11 5.37 -3.13
C GLY A 128 9.45 4.04 -2.80
N TRP A 129 8.21 4.10 -2.28
CA TRP A 129 7.42 2.92 -1.97
C TRP A 129 6.91 2.24 -3.25
N LYS A 130 7.02 0.91 -3.29
CA LYS A 130 6.43 0.06 -4.33
C LYS A 130 5.86 -1.21 -3.71
N ILE A 131 4.77 -1.70 -4.27
CA ILE A 131 4.24 -3.04 -3.97
C ILE A 131 5.18 -4.06 -4.60
N VAL A 132 5.72 -4.96 -3.76
CA VAL A 132 6.65 -6.03 -4.17
C VAL A 132 6.03 -7.42 -4.06
N SER A 133 4.94 -7.56 -3.28
CA SER A 133 4.17 -8.79 -3.23
C SER A 133 2.69 -8.49 -3.05
N LYS A 134 1.85 -9.32 -3.65
CA LYS A 134 0.40 -9.34 -3.48
C LYS A 134 -0.06 -10.77 -3.21
N ILE A 135 -0.82 -10.98 -2.15
CA ILE A 135 -1.69 -12.16 -2.01
C ILE A 135 -3.14 -11.73 -1.89
N PHE A 136 -4.07 -12.62 -2.22
CA PHE A 136 -5.48 -12.29 -2.09
C PHE A 136 -6.37 -13.51 -1.81
N TYR A 137 -7.52 -13.23 -1.20
CA TYR A 137 -8.65 -14.14 -1.15
C TYR A 137 -9.83 -13.52 -1.91
N ARG A 138 -10.54 -14.35 -2.69
CA ARG A 138 -11.77 -13.95 -3.39
C ARG A 138 -12.97 -14.53 -2.64
N GLU A 139 -13.78 -13.65 -2.08
CA GLU A 139 -14.98 -14.03 -1.33
C GLU A 139 -16.23 -13.80 -2.19
N ILE A 140 -17.03 -14.83 -2.43
CA ILE A 140 -18.29 -14.71 -3.16
C ILE A 140 -19.36 -14.16 -2.22
N LYS A 141 -20.13 -13.15 -2.66
CA LYS A 141 -21.27 -12.65 -1.89
C LYS A 141 -22.34 -13.73 -1.83
N LYS A 142 -22.84 -14.00 -0.63
CA LYS A 142 -23.98 -14.91 -0.42
C LYS A 142 -25.29 -14.23 -0.77
#